data_AF-A0AA38ITE3-F1
#
_entry.id   AF-A0AA38ITE3-F1
#
_cell.length_a   1.000
_cell.length_b   1.000
_cell.length_c   1.000
_cell.angle_alpha   90.00
_cell.angle_beta   90.00
_cell.angle_gamma   90.00
#
_symmetry.space_group_name_H-M   'P 1'
#
loop_
_entity.id
_entity.type
_entity.pdbx_description
1 polymer ?
#
loop_
_entity_poly.entity_id
_entity_poly.type
_entity_poly.pdbx_seq_one_letter_code
_entity_poly.pdbx_strand_id
1 'polypeptide(L)'
;MSKRRSGDRVNDGEATQSKRTKTTGHWSMGLLQTVDDPQFFTKADELVNVIKDKYPKAKFHYLIMPKAKIASLKSVTSEHVSLLKHMEEVALGIISSDEHKQSTFKLGYHAEPSMARLHLHVISDDMNSECLKTKKHWNSFTTDFFITSEDIRHNLDENGRVVLPSRDVCKRYMETPLRCHKCDVKPKNMPELKKHILTH
;
A
#
# COMPACT_ATOMS: atom_id res chain seq x y z
N MET A 1 -68.69 15.40 -49.11
CA MET A 1 -67.48 16.21 -48.83
C MET A 1 -66.60 15.41 -47.87
N SER A 2 -65.55 14.73 -48.39
CA SER A 2 -64.11 15.00 -48.12
C SER A 2 -63.74 14.82 -46.63
N LYS A 3 -62.89 13.88 -46.15
CA LYS A 3 -61.47 13.54 -46.46
C LYS A 3 -61.16 12.15 -45.82
N ARG A 4 -60.42 11.21 -46.44
CA ARG A 4 -58.94 10.95 -46.39
C ARG A 4 -58.34 11.06 -44.96
N ARG A 5 -57.87 9.98 -44.30
CA ARG A 5 -56.66 9.11 -44.43
C ARG A 5 -55.49 9.59 -43.53
N SER A 6 -54.83 8.60 -42.90
CA SER A 6 -53.48 8.62 -42.27
C SER A 6 -53.40 9.23 -40.87
N GLY A 7 -52.58 8.76 -39.93
CA GLY A 7 -51.55 7.73 -39.91
C GLY A 7 -50.88 7.70 -38.52
N ASP A 8 -50.18 6.62 -38.23
CA ASP A 8 -49.01 6.45 -37.35
C ASP A 8 -48.98 7.18 -36.00
N ARG A 9 -49.16 6.41 -34.92
CA ARG A 9 -48.57 6.74 -33.61
C ARG A 9 -47.20 6.09 -33.52
N VAL A 10 -46.20 6.96 -33.49
CA VAL A 10 -44.80 6.66 -33.24
C VAL A 10 -44.67 6.08 -31.83
N ASN A 11 -44.05 4.90 -31.71
CA ASN A 11 -43.68 4.28 -30.45
C ASN A 11 -42.31 4.84 -30.06
N ASP A 12 -42.26 5.75 -29.09
CA ASP A 12 -41.02 6.33 -28.59
C ASP A 12 -40.17 5.24 -27.93
N GLY A 13 -38.95 5.08 -28.46
CA GLY A 13 -37.97 4.11 -28.01
C GLY A 13 -37.58 4.36 -26.56
N GLU A 14 -37.85 3.35 -25.74
CA GLU A 14 -37.39 3.27 -24.35
C GLU A 14 -35.86 3.12 -24.36
N ALA A 15 -35.17 4.23 -24.09
CA ALA A 15 -33.73 4.28 -23.90
C ALA A 15 -33.36 3.41 -22.69
N THR A 16 -32.85 2.21 -22.95
CA THR A 16 -32.28 1.34 -21.93
C THR A 16 -30.98 1.95 -21.42
N GLN A 17 -31.09 2.75 -20.34
CA GLN A 17 -29.95 3.16 -19.55
C GLN A 17 -29.29 1.92 -18.96
N SER A 18 -28.18 1.50 -19.56
CA SER A 18 -27.24 0.54 -18.99
C SER A 18 -26.80 1.04 -17.61
N LYS A 19 -27.44 0.51 -16.57
CA LYS A 19 -27.00 0.67 -15.18
C LYS A 19 -25.61 0.06 -15.08
N ARG A 20 -24.58 0.90 -15.06
CA ARG A 20 -23.23 0.52 -14.60
C ARG A 20 -23.38 -0.10 -13.22
N THR A 21 -23.28 -1.43 -13.18
CA THR A 21 -23.20 -2.18 -11.94
C THR A 21 -21.91 -1.77 -11.24
N LYS A 22 -22.02 -1.00 -10.16
CA LYS A 22 -20.91 -0.79 -9.24
C LYS A 22 -20.61 -2.16 -8.65
N THR A 23 -19.57 -2.82 -9.16
CA THR A 23 -19.00 -4.00 -8.53
C THR A 23 -18.44 -3.54 -7.19
N THR A 24 -19.16 -3.85 -6.11
CA THR A 24 -18.67 -3.67 -4.74
C THR A 24 -17.57 -4.71 -4.51
N GLY A 25 -16.38 -4.42 -5.03
CA GLY A 25 -15.18 -5.20 -4.77
C GLY A 25 -14.89 -5.21 -3.27
N HIS A 26 -14.48 -6.36 -2.75
CA HIS A 26 -14.04 -6.47 -1.36
C HIS A 26 -12.93 -5.45 -1.09
N TRP A 27 -13.09 -4.59 -0.08
CA TRP A 27 -12.22 -3.43 0.18
C TRP A 27 -10.71 -3.79 0.24
N SER A 28 -10.37 -5.02 0.64
CA SER A 28 -8.98 -5.51 0.68
C SER A 28 -8.33 -5.64 -0.71
N MET A 29 -9.12 -5.59 -1.79
CA MET A 29 -8.66 -5.63 -3.19
C MET A 29 -8.47 -4.23 -3.78
N GLY A 30 -8.67 -3.17 -2.99
CA GLY A 30 -8.57 -1.78 -3.45
C GLY A 30 -7.21 -1.41 -4.05
N LEU A 31 -6.14 -2.15 -3.73
CA LEU A 31 -4.83 -1.97 -4.37
C LEU A 31 -4.87 -2.28 -5.86
N LEU A 32 -5.57 -3.33 -6.29
CA LEU A 32 -5.64 -3.67 -7.72
C LEU A 32 -6.35 -2.58 -8.52
N GLN A 33 -7.39 -1.97 -7.95
CA GLN A 33 -8.04 -0.82 -8.58
C GLN A 33 -7.13 0.41 -8.68
N THR A 34 -6.18 0.54 -7.74
CA THR A 34 -5.22 1.66 -7.74
C THR A 34 -4.11 1.45 -8.77
N VAL A 35 -3.75 0.21 -9.09
CA VAL A 35 -2.78 -0.12 -10.16
C VAL A 35 -3.30 0.31 -11.53
N ASP A 36 -4.60 0.19 -11.77
CA ASP A 36 -5.22 0.59 -13.04
C ASP A 36 -5.56 2.09 -13.11
N ASP A 37 -5.31 2.84 -12.03
CA ASP A 37 -5.60 4.27 -11.95
C ASP A 37 -4.37 5.12 -12.33
N PRO A 38 -4.39 5.85 -13.45
CA PRO A 38 -3.27 6.66 -13.92
C PRO A 38 -2.82 7.73 -12.92
N GLN A 39 -3.69 8.15 -11.98
CA GLN A 39 -3.34 9.13 -10.95
C GLN A 39 -2.29 8.60 -9.96
N PHE A 40 -2.34 7.29 -9.67
CA PHE A 40 -1.49 6.66 -8.67
C PHE A 40 -0.38 5.82 -9.30
N PHE A 41 -0.55 5.40 -10.55
CA PHE A 41 0.47 4.66 -11.29
C PHE A 41 1.76 5.50 -11.47
N THR A 42 2.91 4.88 -11.21
CA THR A 42 4.22 5.53 -11.39
C THR A 42 4.99 4.88 -12.53
N LYS A 43 5.27 3.58 -12.44
CA LYS A 43 6.00 2.81 -13.46
C LYS A 43 5.66 1.33 -13.34
N ALA A 44 5.96 0.56 -14.37
CA ALA A 44 5.91 -0.89 -14.33
C ALA A 44 7.02 -1.47 -15.21
N ASP A 45 7.41 -2.69 -14.90
CA ASP A 45 8.24 -3.54 -15.76
C ASP A 45 7.53 -4.89 -15.97
N GLU A 46 8.23 -5.91 -16.46
CA GLU A 46 7.65 -7.23 -16.71
C GLU A 46 7.19 -7.96 -15.44
N LEU A 47 7.76 -7.64 -14.27
CA LEU A 47 7.57 -8.37 -13.02
C LEU A 47 6.72 -7.61 -11.99
N VAL A 48 6.79 -6.28 -11.97
CA VAL A 48 6.16 -5.45 -10.92
C VAL A 48 5.43 -4.24 -11.47
N ASN A 49 4.47 -3.75 -10.68
CA ASN A 49 3.87 -2.44 -10.81
C ASN A 49 4.29 -1.58 -9.62
N VAL A 50 4.55 -0.30 -9.85
CA VAL A 50 4.86 0.70 -8.83
C VAL A 50 3.75 1.74 -8.81
N ILE A 51 3.14 1.91 -7.65
CA ILE A 51 2.08 2.91 -7.42
C ILE A 51 2.43 3.79 -6.23
N LYS A 52 1.91 5.02 -6.23
CA LYS A 52 1.82 5.86 -5.03
C LYS A 52 0.73 5.29 -4.12
N ASP A 53 1.00 5.21 -2.82
CA ASP A 53 -0.01 4.82 -1.84
C ASP A 53 -1.12 5.90 -1.82
N LYS A 54 -2.38 5.46 -1.98
CA LYS A 54 -3.55 6.35 -1.99
C LYS A 54 -3.78 7.10 -0.67
N TYR A 55 -3.28 6.55 0.44
CA TYR A 55 -3.35 7.11 1.77
C TYR A 55 -1.95 7.16 2.39
N PRO A 56 -1.03 7.97 1.83
CA PRO A 56 0.39 7.92 2.16
C PRO A 56 0.62 8.21 3.65
N LYS A 57 1.54 7.53 4.34
CA LYS A 57 1.78 7.77 5.79
C LYS A 57 2.97 8.67 6.07
N ALA A 58 3.69 9.06 5.03
CA ALA A 58 4.82 9.99 5.02
C ALA A 58 4.76 10.85 3.75
N LYS A 59 5.71 11.77 3.57
CA LYS A 59 5.82 12.60 2.36
C LYS A 59 5.90 11.77 1.09
N PHE A 60 6.70 10.71 1.10
CA PHE A 60 6.83 9.76 0.01
C PHE A 60 6.38 8.38 0.48
N HIS A 61 5.42 7.78 -0.21
CA HIS A 61 4.96 6.44 0.09
C HIS A 61 4.52 5.73 -1.19
N TYR A 62 5.32 4.76 -1.61
CA TYR A 62 5.05 3.92 -2.78
C TYR A 62 4.82 2.48 -2.36
N LEU A 63 4.10 1.75 -3.20
CA LEU A 63 3.89 0.32 -3.10
C LEU A 63 4.44 -0.33 -4.37
N ILE A 64 5.38 -1.25 -4.20
CA ILE A 64 5.85 -2.12 -5.28
C ILE A 64 5.09 -3.43 -5.18
N MET A 65 4.36 -3.77 -6.23
CA MET A 65 3.45 -4.90 -6.27
C MET A 65 3.88 -5.89 -7.35
N PRO A 66 4.12 -7.17 -7.02
CA PRO A 66 4.42 -8.18 -8.03
C PRO A 66 3.17 -8.51 -8.85
N LYS A 67 3.37 -8.61 -10.17
CA LYS A 67 2.34 -9.08 -11.11
C LYS A 67 1.95 -10.53 -10.84
N ALA A 68 2.91 -11.36 -10.42
CA ALA A 68 2.66 -12.71 -9.90
C ALA A 68 1.65 -12.66 -8.73
N LYS A 69 0.70 -13.60 -8.68
CA LYS A 69 -0.44 -13.58 -7.72
C LYS A 69 -0.09 -14.11 -6.33
N ILE A 70 0.74 -13.37 -5.60
CA ILE A 70 1.13 -13.70 -4.22
C ILE A 70 0.21 -13.00 -3.23
N ALA A 71 -0.45 -13.76 -2.36
CA ALA A 71 -1.47 -13.24 -1.45
C ALA A 71 -0.90 -12.40 -0.30
N SER A 72 0.17 -12.87 0.34
CA SER A 72 0.84 -12.21 1.48
C SER A 72 2.24 -12.78 1.71
N LEU A 73 2.98 -12.24 2.68
CA LEU A 73 4.26 -12.80 3.13
C LEU A 73 4.17 -14.27 3.57
N LYS A 74 3.01 -14.74 4.06
CA LYS A 74 2.82 -16.16 4.44
C LYS A 74 2.93 -17.13 3.26
N SER A 75 2.75 -16.63 2.04
CA SER A 75 2.82 -17.41 0.80
C SER A 75 4.20 -17.32 0.13
N VAL A 76 5.14 -16.58 0.72
CA VAL A 76 6.49 -16.42 0.19
C VAL A 76 7.32 -17.64 0.56
N THR A 77 8.05 -18.14 -0.43
CA THR A 77 8.93 -19.32 -0.38
C THR A 77 10.26 -19.00 -1.06
N SER A 78 11.22 -19.93 -1.01
CA SER A 78 12.51 -19.81 -1.71
C SER A 78 12.38 -19.55 -3.22
N GLU A 79 11.32 -20.00 -3.88
CA GLU A 79 11.04 -19.74 -5.31
C GLU A 79 10.84 -18.24 -5.62
N HIS A 80 10.45 -17.45 -4.61
CA HIS A 80 10.16 -16.03 -4.76
C HIS A 80 11.37 -15.12 -4.51
N VAL A 81 12.52 -15.67 -4.15
CA VAL A 81 13.72 -14.89 -3.75
C VAL A 81 14.18 -13.93 -4.85
N SER A 82 14.20 -14.38 -6.11
CA SER A 82 14.57 -13.52 -7.25
C SER A 82 13.61 -12.35 -7.43
N LEU A 83 12.31 -12.59 -7.28
CA LEU A 83 11.28 -11.56 -7.36
C LEU A 83 11.40 -10.55 -6.21
N LEU A 84 11.68 -10.98 -4.99
CA LEU A 84 11.87 -10.07 -3.85
C LEU A 84 13.12 -9.20 -4.03
N LYS A 85 14.22 -9.76 -4.52
CA LYS A 85 15.43 -8.99 -4.88
C LYS A 85 15.12 -7.95 -5.94
N HIS A 86 14.40 -8.33 -7.00
CA HIS A 86 13.95 -7.40 -8.03
C HIS A 86 13.08 -6.27 -7.46
N MET A 87 12.14 -6.59 -6.56
CA MET A 87 11.31 -5.57 -5.89
C MET A 87 12.16 -4.58 -5.08
N GLU A 88 13.20 -5.06 -4.39
CA GLU A 88 14.15 -4.22 -3.64
C GLU A 88 15.00 -3.36 -4.59
N GLU A 89 15.51 -3.91 -5.69
CA GLU A 89 16.24 -3.15 -6.72
C GLU A 89 15.40 -2.02 -7.31
N VAL A 90 14.12 -2.29 -7.61
CA VAL A 90 13.17 -1.28 -8.07
C VAL A 90 12.97 -0.19 -7.01
N ALA A 91 12.93 -0.55 -5.72
CA ALA A 91 12.84 0.40 -4.62
C ALA A 91 14.09 1.28 -4.51
N LEU A 92 15.29 0.68 -4.60
CA LEU A 92 16.56 1.39 -4.58
C LEU A 92 16.66 2.38 -5.75
N GLY A 93 16.18 2.01 -6.93
CA GLY A 93 16.09 2.91 -8.08
C GLY A 93 15.12 4.08 -7.88
N ILE A 94 14.04 3.91 -7.11
CA ILE A 94 13.13 5.01 -6.75
C ILE A 94 13.85 5.99 -5.83
N ILE A 95 14.39 5.50 -4.70
CA ILE A 95 14.96 6.36 -3.65
C ILE A 95 16.26 7.05 -4.07
N SER A 96 16.93 6.55 -5.11
CA SER A 96 18.15 7.17 -5.68
C SER A 96 17.87 8.37 -6.60
N SER A 97 16.60 8.67 -6.89
CA SER A 97 16.22 9.78 -7.77
C SER A 97 16.48 11.15 -7.14
N ASP A 98 16.66 12.18 -7.97
CA ASP A 98 16.88 13.57 -7.51
C ASP A 98 15.76 14.08 -6.59
N GLU A 99 14.52 13.66 -6.84
CA GLU A 99 13.34 13.99 -6.03
C GLU A 99 13.48 13.52 -4.56
N HIS A 100 14.27 12.47 -4.33
CA HIS A 100 14.33 11.75 -3.06
C HIS A 100 15.66 11.90 -2.31
N LYS A 101 16.64 12.59 -2.89
CA LYS A 101 18.01 12.76 -2.33
C LYS A 101 18.08 13.32 -0.90
N GLN A 102 17.07 14.05 -0.45
CA GLN A 102 17.02 14.66 0.89
C GLN A 102 16.19 13.86 1.91
N SER A 103 15.67 12.69 1.52
CA SER A 103 14.80 11.88 2.35
C SER A 103 15.49 10.58 2.74
N THR A 104 15.27 10.13 3.97
CA THR A 104 15.62 8.77 4.40
C THR A 104 14.41 7.86 4.20
N PHE A 105 14.63 6.61 3.81
CA PHE A 105 13.56 5.67 3.49
C PHE A 105 13.64 4.38 4.31
N LYS A 106 12.46 3.78 4.53
CA LYS A 106 12.28 2.42 5.01
C LYS A 106 11.71 1.56 3.88
N LEU A 107 12.33 0.39 3.68
CA LEU A 107 11.89 -0.62 2.72
C LEU A 107 11.43 -1.84 3.50
N GLY A 108 10.16 -2.23 3.36
CA GLY A 108 9.67 -3.40 4.08
C GLY A 108 8.19 -3.67 3.95
N TYR A 109 7.71 -4.53 4.84
CA TYR A 109 6.41 -5.16 4.75
C TYR A 109 5.73 -5.13 6.11
N HIS A 110 4.40 -5.10 6.10
CA HIS A 110 3.63 -5.35 7.31
C HIS A 110 3.58 -6.84 7.63
N ALA A 111 3.90 -7.21 8.88
CA ALA A 111 3.85 -8.58 9.38
C ALA A 111 2.46 -9.22 9.23
N GLU A 112 1.41 -8.41 9.43
CA GLU A 112 0.03 -8.77 9.12
C GLU A 112 -0.54 -7.78 8.10
N PRO A 113 -0.78 -8.22 6.84
CA PRO A 113 -1.18 -7.30 5.78
C PRO A 113 -2.62 -6.80 5.98
N SER A 114 -2.84 -5.51 5.78
CA SER A 114 -4.19 -4.91 5.80
C SER A 114 -4.94 -5.11 4.48
N MET A 115 -4.23 -5.42 3.40
CA MET A 115 -4.76 -5.56 2.05
C MET A 115 -4.30 -6.88 1.45
N ALA A 116 -5.10 -7.43 0.55
CA ALA A 116 -4.70 -8.61 -0.21
C ALA A 116 -3.65 -8.19 -1.25
N ARG A 117 -2.79 -9.14 -1.61
CA ARG A 117 -1.58 -8.99 -2.43
C ARG A 117 -0.35 -8.58 -1.62
N LEU A 118 0.74 -9.30 -1.84
CA LEU A 118 2.07 -8.87 -1.40
C LEU A 118 2.39 -7.50 -1.98
N HIS A 119 2.95 -6.60 -1.17
CA HIS A 119 3.43 -5.29 -1.60
C HIS A 119 4.58 -4.85 -0.69
N LEU A 120 5.66 -4.36 -1.30
CA LEU A 120 6.77 -3.74 -0.60
C LEU A 120 6.45 -2.26 -0.40
N HIS A 121 6.48 -1.80 0.84
CA HIS A 121 6.41 -0.38 1.16
C HIS A 121 7.76 0.27 0.91
N VAL A 122 7.76 1.35 0.15
CA VAL A 122 8.89 2.29 0.01
C VAL A 122 8.40 3.60 0.60
N ILE A 123 8.76 3.87 1.85
CA ILE A 123 8.19 4.98 2.62
C ILE A 123 9.30 5.86 3.19
N SER A 124 9.19 7.18 3.05
CA SER A 124 10.11 8.10 3.72
C SER A 124 9.89 8.10 5.23
N ASP A 125 10.95 8.27 6.00
CA ASP A 125 10.91 8.14 7.46
C ASP A 125 10.35 9.38 8.19
N ASP A 126 10.03 10.46 7.47
CA ASP A 126 9.46 11.68 8.07
C ASP A 126 8.10 11.43 8.74
N MET A 127 7.34 10.44 8.25
CA MET A 127 5.99 10.11 8.71
C MET A 127 5.04 11.33 8.78
N ASN A 128 5.32 12.37 7.98
CA ASN A 128 4.59 13.62 7.93
C ASN A 128 3.53 13.55 6.84
N SER A 129 2.31 13.17 7.22
CA SER A 129 1.18 13.10 6.31
C SER A 129 -0.15 13.36 7.02
N GLU A 130 -1.11 13.96 6.31
CA GLU A 130 -2.50 14.09 6.76
C GLU A 130 -3.20 12.73 6.96
N CYS A 131 -2.79 11.70 6.22
CA CYS A 131 -3.33 10.34 6.32
C CYS A 131 -2.74 9.54 7.48
N LEU A 132 -1.67 10.02 8.14
CA LEU A 132 -1.21 9.50 9.42
C LEU A 132 -2.10 10.03 10.55
N LYS A 133 -3.11 9.24 10.95
CA LYS A 133 -4.20 9.66 11.85
C LYS A 133 -4.24 8.93 13.19
N THR A 134 -3.81 7.67 13.23
CA THR A 134 -4.03 6.81 14.40
C THR A 134 -2.72 6.22 14.94
N LYS A 135 -2.74 5.81 16.21
CA LYS A 135 -1.63 5.07 16.84
C LYS A 135 -1.29 3.80 16.06
N LYS A 136 -2.29 3.11 15.51
CA LYS A 136 -2.07 1.93 14.66
C LYS A 136 -1.31 2.27 13.38
N HIS A 137 -1.63 3.39 12.73
CA HIS A 137 -0.86 3.83 11.56
C HIS A 137 0.59 4.17 11.94
N TRP A 138 0.83 4.75 13.11
CA TRP A 138 2.20 5.01 13.56
C TRP A 138 2.96 3.70 13.84
N ASN A 139 2.38 2.86 14.69
CA ASN A 139 3.02 1.63 15.15
C ASN A 139 3.27 0.65 14.00
N SER A 140 2.43 0.64 12.95
CA SER A 140 2.63 -0.25 11.80
C SER A 140 3.92 0.01 11.02
N PHE A 141 4.53 1.20 11.13
CA PHE A 141 5.78 1.56 10.44
C PHE A 141 6.96 1.86 11.39
N THR A 142 6.74 1.82 12.70
CA THR A 142 7.72 2.26 13.72
C THR A 142 7.95 1.24 14.84
N THR A 143 7.43 0.03 14.67
CA THR A 143 7.68 -1.13 15.52
C THR A 143 8.04 -2.33 14.64
N ASP A 144 8.43 -3.45 15.24
CA ASP A 144 8.73 -4.71 14.53
C ASP A 144 7.52 -5.35 13.84
N PHE A 145 6.37 -4.67 13.85
CA PHE A 145 5.29 -4.95 12.90
C PHE A 145 5.70 -4.65 11.45
N PHE A 146 6.61 -3.69 11.24
CA PHE A 146 7.23 -3.41 9.96
C PHE A 146 8.51 -4.24 9.85
N ILE A 147 8.46 -5.30 9.03
CA ILE A 147 9.59 -6.19 8.79
C ILE A 147 10.37 -5.65 7.60
N THR A 148 11.67 -5.40 7.76
CA THR A 148 12.47 -4.82 6.69
C THR A 148 12.65 -5.80 5.52
N SER A 149 12.89 -5.28 4.31
CA SER A 149 13.21 -6.14 3.14
C SER A 149 14.44 -7.01 3.41
N GLU A 150 15.42 -6.46 4.13
CA GLU A 150 16.63 -7.16 4.56
C GLU A 150 16.32 -8.34 5.48
N ASP A 151 15.50 -8.13 6.52
CA ASP A 151 15.09 -9.20 7.44
C ASP A 151 14.31 -10.30 6.72
N ILE A 152 13.46 -9.95 5.74
CA ILE A 152 12.74 -10.95 4.93
C ILE A 152 13.73 -11.81 4.14
N ARG A 153 14.74 -11.21 3.51
CA ARG A 153 15.78 -11.96 2.78
C ARG A 153 16.58 -12.85 3.71
N HIS A 154 17.03 -12.32 4.84
CA HIS A 154 17.76 -13.09 5.85
C HIS A 154 16.96 -14.30 6.34
N ASN A 155 15.68 -14.12 6.67
CA ASN A 155 14.81 -15.22 7.07
C ASN A 155 14.67 -16.29 5.99
N LEU A 156 14.57 -15.90 4.72
CA LEU A 156 14.47 -16.83 3.59
C LEU A 156 15.77 -17.60 3.37
N ASP A 157 16.92 -16.94 3.47
CA ASP A 157 18.23 -17.56 3.31
C ASP A 157 18.51 -18.58 4.43
N GLU A 158 18.13 -18.26 5.68
CA GLU A 158 18.34 -19.15 6.83
C GLU A 158 17.31 -20.27 6.96
N ASN A 159 16.03 -19.96 6.75
CA ASN A 159 14.92 -20.87 7.09
C ASN A 159 14.17 -21.42 5.87
N GLY A 160 14.49 -20.96 4.65
CA GLY A 160 13.76 -21.29 3.42
C GLY A 160 12.35 -20.69 3.34
N ARG A 161 11.92 -19.93 4.36
CA ARG A 161 10.59 -19.30 4.48
C ARG A 161 10.66 -18.02 5.30
N VAL A 162 9.66 -17.17 5.12
CA VAL A 162 9.49 -15.99 5.98
C VAL A 162 8.98 -16.42 7.36
N VAL A 163 9.72 -16.07 8.41
CA VAL A 163 9.27 -16.23 9.80
C VAL A 163 8.52 -14.98 10.21
N LEU A 164 7.22 -15.12 10.51
CA LEU A 164 6.37 -14.00 10.92
C LEU A 164 6.05 -14.07 12.41
N PRO A 165 5.93 -12.92 13.09
CA PRO A 165 5.44 -12.89 14.46
C PRO A 165 4.03 -13.48 14.56
N SER A 166 3.71 -14.06 15.72
CA SER A 166 2.36 -14.56 15.99
C SER A 166 1.36 -13.41 16.06
N ARG A 167 0.07 -13.73 15.95
CA ARG A 167 -1.01 -12.73 16.01
C ARG A 167 -0.99 -11.92 17.31
N ASP A 168 -0.71 -12.56 18.44
CA ASP A 168 -0.63 -11.89 19.74
C ASP A 168 0.58 -10.95 19.83
N VAL A 169 1.70 -11.33 19.20
CA VAL A 169 2.87 -10.46 19.07
C VAL A 169 2.54 -9.23 18.21
N CYS A 170 1.92 -9.43 17.03
CA CYS A 170 1.45 -8.34 16.17
C CYS A 170 0.50 -7.39 16.90
N LYS A 171 -0.42 -7.92 17.70
CA LYS A 171 -1.34 -7.12 18.52
C LYS A 171 -0.59 -6.24 19.51
N ARG A 172 0.41 -6.79 20.21
CA ARG A 172 1.24 -6.02 21.16
C ARG A 172 2.00 -4.89 20.46
N TYR A 173 2.58 -5.14 19.28
CA TYR A 173 3.22 -4.08 18.49
C TYR A 173 2.26 -2.93 18.18
N MET A 174 1.03 -3.23 17.76
CA MET A 174 -0.01 -2.25 17.49
C MET A 174 -0.49 -1.48 18.72
N GLU A 175 -0.37 -2.07 19.91
CA GLU A 175 -0.80 -1.48 21.18
C GLU A 175 0.30 -0.66 21.87
N THR A 176 1.57 -0.81 21.45
CA THR A 176 2.74 -0.08 21.97
C THR A 176 2.43 1.41 22.21
N PRO A 177 2.75 1.96 23.39
CA PRO A 177 2.64 3.39 23.64
C PRO A 177 3.41 4.21 22.59
N LEU A 178 2.92 5.41 22.26
CA LEU A 178 3.58 6.25 21.26
C LEU A 178 5.00 6.61 21.72
N ARG A 179 5.97 6.35 20.85
CA ARG A 179 7.38 6.74 20.99
C ARG A 179 7.86 7.28 19.64
N CYS A 180 8.68 8.33 19.67
CA CYS A 180 9.37 8.78 18.48
C CYS A 180 10.32 7.69 17.96
N HIS A 181 10.44 7.56 16.64
CA HIS A 181 11.35 6.58 16.03
C HIS A 181 12.77 7.15 15.83
N LYS A 182 12.98 8.46 16.05
CA LYS A 182 14.28 9.15 15.92
C LYS A 182 14.91 9.55 17.27
N CYS A 183 14.12 9.62 18.35
CA CYS A 183 14.61 9.99 19.68
C CYS A 183 13.75 9.38 20.80
N ASP A 184 14.05 9.71 22.06
CA ASP A 184 13.40 9.10 23.24
C ASP A 184 12.08 9.74 23.68
N VAL A 185 11.59 10.75 22.97
CA VAL A 185 10.31 11.40 23.29
C VAL A 185 9.16 10.40 23.20
N LYS A 186 8.27 10.43 24.20
CA LYS A 186 7.07 9.60 24.31
C LYS A 186 5.82 10.49 24.34
N PRO A 187 5.26 10.85 23.16
CA PRO A 187 4.08 11.71 23.08
C PRO A 187 2.86 11.04 23.72
N LYS A 188 1.96 11.82 24.34
CA LYS A 188 0.77 11.26 24.99
C LYS A 188 -0.32 10.88 23.99
N ASN A 189 -0.34 11.54 22.83
CA ASN A 189 -1.37 11.38 21.81
C ASN A 189 -0.81 11.67 20.40
N MET A 190 -1.60 11.36 19.38
CA MET A 190 -1.21 11.58 17.97
C MET A 190 -0.94 13.05 17.64
N PRO A 191 -1.75 14.05 18.07
CA PRO A 191 -1.42 15.46 17.84
C PRO A 191 -0.04 15.89 18.35
N GLU A 192 0.31 15.51 19.59
CA GLU A 192 1.63 15.78 20.15
C GLU A 192 2.75 15.10 19.35
N LEU A 193 2.54 13.84 18.94
CA LEU A 193 3.48 13.13 18.08
C LEU A 193 3.66 13.84 16.73
N LYS A 194 2.58 14.24 16.07
CA LYS A 194 2.63 14.93 14.78
C LYS A 194 3.32 16.27 14.88
N LYS A 195 3.17 17.00 16.00
CA LYS A 195 3.94 18.21 16.25
C LYS A 195 5.42 17.91 16.46
N HIS A 196 5.73 16.85 17.19
CA HIS A 196 7.11 16.46 17.50
C HIS A 196 7.90 15.98 16.28
N ILE A 197 7.31 15.20 15.37
CA ILE A 197 8.06 14.69 14.21
C ILE A 197 8.54 15.80 13.25
N LEU A 198 7.94 16.99 13.30
CA LEU A 198 8.36 18.16 12.52
C LEU A 198 9.65 18.81 13.03
N THR A 199 10.20 18.36 14.17
CA THR A 199 11.45 18.88 14.72
C THR A 199 12.69 18.11 14.24
N HIS A 200 12.50 17.10 13.37
CA HIS A 200 13.57 16.31 12.74
C HIS A 200 13.60 16.56 11.25
#